data_AF-A0A9Q1G668-F1
#
_entry.id   AF-A0A9Q1G668-F1
#
_cell.length_a   1.000
_cell.length_b   1.000
_cell.length_c   1.000
_cell.angle_alpha   90.00
_cell.angle_beta   90.00
_cell.angle_gamma   90.00
#
_symmetry.space_group_name_H-M   'P 1'
#
loop_
_entity.id
_entity.type
_entity.pdbx_description
1 polymer ?
#
loop_
_entity_poly.entity_id
_entity_poly.type
_entity_poly.pdbx_seq_one_letter_code
_entity_poly.pdbx_strand_id
1 'polypeptide(L)'
;MLTYEVAALEVEDAKPLLKVLKQKELHWPVLEDSLGPAWQWEETQFSLLQSMANVRTQFSKSVLVRLYISPDDKNSNRYIIKLDQATLSLSSREDFLTNTTEAQTYREALLSLMVDIAVMLGANQRSAQAQMKDILAFEIKLAEIMIPFENRTSENLYNKYSLYRLQKTIPEFNWLEFVKAVIDTSLYPELKSMSTSEQVIVRAPKYFKDLFKLLNSTKKRTVANYVVWRAVFSRITTLSRRFLYRYLDFARVNTLR
;
A
#
# COMPACT_ATOMS: atom_id res chain seq x y z
N MET A 1 -33.57 -12.65 4.90
CA MET A 1 -32.97 -11.43 4.32
C MET A 1 -31.48 -11.62 4.00
N LEU A 2 -30.68 -12.23 4.89
CA LEU A 2 -29.25 -12.54 4.67
C LEU A 2 -28.90 -13.44 3.47
N THR A 3 -29.84 -14.23 2.93
CA THR A 3 -29.58 -15.16 1.82
C THR A 3 -29.57 -14.50 0.44
N TYR A 4 -30.30 -13.39 0.26
CA TYR A 4 -30.37 -12.69 -1.02
C TYR A 4 -29.13 -11.82 -1.29
N GLU A 5 -28.57 -11.20 -0.24
CA GLU A 5 -27.41 -10.31 -0.36
C GLU A 5 -26.12 -11.08 -0.63
N VAL A 6 -25.94 -12.25 -0.02
CA VAL A 6 -24.82 -13.15 -0.34
C VAL A 6 -24.94 -13.65 -1.78
N ALA A 7 -26.16 -13.95 -2.27
CA ALA A 7 -26.35 -14.34 -3.68
C ALA A 7 -25.95 -13.22 -4.66
N ALA A 8 -26.26 -11.95 -4.36
CA ALA A 8 -25.84 -10.82 -5.18
C ALA A 8 -24.31 -10.65 -5.19
N LEU A 9 -23.64 -10.82 -4.04
CA LEU A 9 -22.18 -10.79 -3.96
C LEU A 9 -21.52 -11.86 -4.84
N GLU A 10 -22.09 -13.07 -4.89
CA GLU A 10 -21.58 -14.16 -5.73
C GLU A 10 -21.77 -13.87 -7.22
N VAL A 11 -22.83 -13.16 -7.61
CA VAL A 11 -23.08 -12.75 -9.01
C VAL A 11 -22.14 -11.61 -9.45
N GLU A 12 -21.85 -10.67 -8.54
CA GLU A 12 -20.93 -9.57 -8.81
C GLU A 12 -19.46 -10.01 -8.76
N ASP A 13 -19.12 -11.00 -7.93
CA ASP A 13 -17.81 -11.64 -7.87
C ASP A 13 -16.67 -10.62 -7.73
N ALA A 14 -15.82 -10.48 -8.75
CA ALA A 14 -14.73 -9.52 -8.79
C ALA A 14 -15.07 -8.19 -9.48
N LYS A 15 -16.25 -8.06 -10.09
CA LYS A 15 -16.61 -6.89 -10.93
C LYS A 15 -16.48 -5.55 -10.18
N PRO A 16 -16.90 -5.41 -8.90
CA PRO A 16 -16.76 -4.14 -8.19
C PRO A 16 -15.29 -3.72 -8.04
N LEU A 17 -14.40 -4.67 -7.72
CA LEU A 17 -12.97 -4.40 -7.64
C LEU A 17 -12.38 -4.08 -9.01
N LEU A 18 -12.69 -4.87 -10.03
CA LEU A 18 -12.22 -4.61 -11.40
C LEU A 18 -12.68 -3.24 -11.92
N LYS A 19 -13.87 -2.77 -11.55
CA LYS A 19 -14.33 -1.42 -11.87
C LYS A 19 -13.45 -0.33 -11.25
N VAL A 20 -12.98 -0.53 -10.03
CA VAL A 20 -12.03 0.39 -9.36
C VAL A 20 -10.64 0.31 -9.99
N LEU A 21 -10.17 -0.90 -10.32
CA LEU A 21 -8.86 -1.12 -10.95
C LEU A 21 -8.77 -0.62 -12.40
N LYS A 22 -9.88 -0.18 -13.02
CA LYS A 22 -9.91 0.56 -14.29
C LYS A 22 -9.62 2.05 -14.16
N GLN A 23 -9.49 2.57 -12.94
CA GLN A 23 -9.02 3.93 -12.75
C GLN A 23 -7.53 3.99 -13.09
N LYS A 24 -7.13 5.00 -13.85
CA LYS A 24 -5.75 5.18 -14.35
C LYS A 24 -4.69 5.01 -13.26
N GLU A 25 -4.93 5.57 -12.08
CA GLU A 25 -3.99 5.54 -10.94
C GLU A 25 -3.92 4.17 -10.25
N LEU A 26 -4.86 3.26 -10.53
CA LEU A 26 -4.99 1.93 -9.91
C LEU A 26 -4.96 0.79 -10.94
N HIS A 27 -4.64 1.08 -12.21
CA HIS A 27 -4.39 0.04 -13.20
C HIS A 27 -3.34 -0.94 -12.67
N TRP A 28 -3.70 -2.21 -12.57
CA TRP A 28 -2.80 -3.25 -12.09
C TRP A 28 -2.00 -3.83 -13.26
N PRO A 29 -0.68 -3.57 -13.39
CA PRO A 29 0.07 -3.98 -14.58
C PRO A 29 0.00 -5.47 -14.90
N VAL A 30 -0.16 -6.34 -13.89
CA VAL A 30 -0.26 -7.79 -14.09
C VAL A 30 -1.51 -8.24 -14.87
N LEU A 31 -2.53 -7.39 -14.99
CA LEU A 31 -3.78 -7.70 -15.70
C LEU A 31 -3.79 -7.29 -17.18
N GLU A 32 -2.75 -6.59 -17.66
CA GLU A 32 -2.74 -5.96 -18.99
C GLU A 32 -2.85 -6.95 -20.16
N ASP A 33 -2.24 -8.13 -20.01
CA ASP A 33 -2.15 -9.15 -21.07
C ASP A 33 -3.51 -9.80 -21.38
N SER A 34 -4.43 -9.79 -20.41
CA SER A 34 -5.61 -10.65 -20.44
C SER A 34 -6.93 -9.90 -20.60
N LEU A 35 -6.99 -8.63 -20.20
CA LEU A 35 -8.25 -7.89 -20.11
C LEU A 35 -8.46 -6.85 -21.24
N GLY A 36 -7.55 -6.82 -22.22
CA GLY A 36 -7.65 -6.04 -23.45
C GLY A 36 -7.04 -4.63 -23.37
N PRO A 37 -7.17 -3.83 -24.45
CA PRO A 37 -6.45 -2.55 -24.60
C PRO A 37 -6.75 -1.52 -23.50
N ALA A 38 -7.94 -1.56 -22.91
CA ALA A 38 -8.33 -0.66 -21.82
C ALA A 38 -7.54 -0.87 -20.52
N TRP A 39 -6.82 -2.00 -20.40
CA TRP A 39 -6.02 -2.36 -19.23
C TRP A 39 -4.52 -2.23 -19.46
N GLN A 40 -4.12 -1.68 -20.60
CA GLN A 40 -2.72 -1.40 -20.88
C GLN A 40 -2.16 -0.42 -19.83
N TRP A 41 -1.07 -0.82 -19.20
CA TRP A 41 -0.39 0.01 -18.22
C TRP A 41 0.78 0.74 -18.89
N GLU A 42 0.76 2.06 -18.83
CA GLU A 42 1.81 2.91 -19.41
C GLU A 42 2.70 3.51 -18.32
N GLU A 43 4.00 3.26 -18.43
CA GLU A 43 4.97 3.75 -17.45
C GLU A 43 5.00 5.29 -17.35
N THR A 44 4.82 5.99 -18.47
CA THR A 44 4.81 7.46 -18.54
C THR A 44 3.61 8.09 -17.83
N GLN A 45 2.53 7.33 -17.68
CA GLN A 45 1.30 7.76 -17.06
C GLN A 45 1.22 7.43 -15.57
N PHE A 46 2.13 6.57 -15.08
CA PHE A 46 2.14 6.14 -13.69
C PHE A 46 2.57 7.27 -12.75
N SER A 47 1.67 7.66 -11.86
CA SER A 47 1.94 8.60 -10.77
C SER A 47 1.87 7.89 -9.43
N LEU A 48 3.04 7.55 -8.87
CA LEU A 48 3.13 6.88 -7.57
C LEU A 48 2.38 7.68 -6.47
N LEU A 49 2.52 9.01 -6.46
CA LEU A 49 1.87 9.88 -5.50
C LEU A 49 0.34 9.73 -5.55
N GLN A 50 -0.24 9.81 -6.76
CA GLN A 50 -1.70 9.71 -6.93
C GLN A 50 -2.20 8.30 -6.65
N SER A 51 -1.45 7.25 -7.04
CA SER A 51 -1.78 5.88 -6.68
C SER A 51 -1.81 5.69 -5.15
N MET A 52 -0.79 6.16 -4.41
CA MET A 52 -0.77 6.07 -2.95
C MET A 52 -1.92 6.85 -2.30
N ALA A 53 -2.24 8.04 -2.83
CA ALA A 53 -3.37 8.84 -2.35
C ALA A 53 -4.71 8.13 -2.59
N ASN A 54 -4.93 7.58 -3.78
CA ASN A 54 -6.16 6.84 -4.11
C ASN A 54 -6.32 5.57 -3.29
N VAL A 55 -5.23 4.83 -3.02
CA VAL A 55 -5.27 3.70 -2.07
C VAL A 55 -5.75 4.16 -0.69
N ARG A 56 -5.31 5.34 -0.25
CA ARG A 56 -5.77 5.90 1.03
C ARG A 56 -7.23 6.33 0.99
N THR A 57 -7.62 7.18 0.05
CA THR A 57 -8.97 7.76 0.03
C THR A 57 -10.06 6.72 -0.27
N GLN A 58 -9.80 5.74 -1.15
CA GLN A 58 -10.81 4.78 -1.56
C GLN A 58 -10.81 3.46 -0.77
N PHE A 59 -9.70 3.10 -0.12
CA PHE A 59 -9.57 1.83 0.61
C PHE A 59 -9.27 2.00 2.10
N SER A 60 -9.08 3.23 2.58
CA SER A 60 -8.67 3.51 3.97
C SER A 60 -7.40 2.74 4.38
N LYS A 61 -6.53 2.44 3.42
CA LYS A 61 -5.23 1.80 3.64
C LYS A 61 -4.09 2.75 3.32
N SER A 62 -2.89 2.43 3.77
CA SER A 62 -1.70 3.20 3.42
C SER A 62 -0.63 2.24 2.93
N VAL A 63 0.13 2.70 1.94
CA VAL A 63 1.15 1.91 1.27
C VAL A 63 2.37 2.81 1.08
N LEU A 64 3.55 2.27 1.45
CA LEU A 64 4.84 2.99 1.54
C LEU A 64 4.85 4.12 2.59
N VAL A 65 3.96 5.12 2.47
CA VAL A 65 3.83 6.24 3.41
C VAL A 65 2.45 6.21 4.07
N ARG A 66 2.43 6.15 5.40
CA ARG A 66 1.20 6.29 6.19
C ARG A 66 1.06 7.73 6.66
N LEU A 67 0.01 8.40 6.21
CA LEU A 67 -0.38 9.73 6.66
C LEU A 67 -1.61 9.62 7.58
N TYR A 68 -1.62 10.22 8.75
CA TYR A 68 -2.82 10.28 9.58
C TYR A 68 -2.81 11.51 10.48
N ILE A 69 -3.98 11.92 10.97
CA ILE A 69 -4.14 13.03 11.90
C ILE A 69 -4.33 12.44 13.30
N SER A 70 -3.61 12.98 14.28
CA SER A 70 -3.59 12.49 15.66
C SER A 70 -3.12 13.62 16.58
N PRO A 71 -3.41 13.57 17.91
CA PRO A 71 -2.89 14.55 18.86
C PRO A 71 -1.37 14.71 18.76
N ASP A 72 -0.84 15.93 18.89
CA ASP A 72 0.61 16.17 18.95
C ASP A 72 1.17 15.48 20.20
N ASP A 73 2.20 14.63 20.03
CA ASP A 73 2.74 13.80 21.12
C ASP A 73 3.32 14.66 22.27
N LYS A 74 3.63 15.94 22.03
CA LYS A 74 4.07 16.91 23.07
C LYS A 74 3.00 17.93 23.46
N ASN A 75 1.85 17.94 22.80
CA ASN A 75 0.72 18.82 23.13
C ASN A 75 -0.60 18.20 22.68
N SER A 76 -1.22 17.42 23.56
CA SER A 76 -2.44 16.66 23.27
C SER A 76 -3.68 17.51 22.98
N ASN A 77 -3.65 18.82 23.26
CA ASN A 77 -4.74 19.76 22.94
C ASN A 77 -4.76 20.19 21.47
N ARG A 78 -3.79 19.75 20.66
CA ARG A 78 -3.69 20.07 19.22
C ARG A 78 -3.57 18.80 18.41
N TYR A 79 -4.13 18.81 17.21
CA TYR A 79 -3.97 17.74 16.23
C TYR A 79 -2.93 18.14 15.19
N ILE A 80 -2.18 17.14 14.72
CA ILE A 80 -1.12 17.34 13.74
C ILE A 80 -1.07 16.17 12.76
N ILE A 81 -0.64 16.45 11.53
CA ILE A 81 -0.40 15.41 10.52
C ILE A 81 0.86 14.63 10.92
N LYS A 82 0.74 13.31 10.96
CA LYS A 82 1.83 12.38 11.21
C LYS A 82 2.11 11.56 9.95
N LEU A 83 3.38 11.46 9.60
CA LEU A 83 3.90 10.65 8.49
C LEU A 83 4.73 9.50 9.07
N ASP A 84 4.38 8.26 8.73
CA ASP A 84 5.00 7.05 9.27
C ASP A 84 5.24 5.99 8.18
N GLN A 85 6.02 4.96 8.50
CA GLN A 85 6.15 3.78 7.66
C GLN A 85 4.80 3.03 7.57
N ALA A 86 4.40 2.63 6.37
CA ALA A 86 3.21 1.81 6.18
C ALA A 86 3.44 0.36 6.64
N THR A 87 2.36 -0.37 6.88
CA THR A 87 2.42 -1.80 7.25
C THR A 87 2.79 -2.68 6.06
N LEU A 88 3.36 -3.85 6.31
CA LEU A 88 3.64 -4.89 5.30
C LEU A 88 2.42 -5.80 5.10
N SER A 89 2.49 -6.72 4.13
CA SER A 89 1.43 -7.70 3.85
C SER A 89 1.38 -8.80 4.90
N LEU A 90 2.54 -9.20 5.45
CA LEU A 90 2.61 -9.96 6.70
C LEU A 90 2.64 -9.00 7.90
N SER A 91 2.20 -9.49 9.05
CA SER A 91 2.09 -8.69 10.27
C SER A 91 3.44 -8.42 10.93
N SER A 92 4.41 -9.33 10.82
CA SER A 92 5.76 -9.13 11.34
C SER A 92 6.74 -8.76 10.24
N ARG A 93 7.60 -7.78 10.54
CA ARG A 93 8.80 -7.47 9.73
C ARG A 93 9.72 -8.68 9.63
N GLU A 94 9.88 -9.41 10.73
CA GLU A 94 10.85 -10.52 10.80
C GLU A 94 10.45 -11.74 9.98
N ASP A 95 9.16 -11.88 9.64
CA ASP A 95 8.68 -12.89 8.70
C ASP A 95 9.22 -12.67 7.27
N PHE A 96 9.71 -11.47 6.95
CA PHE A 96 10.36 -11.19 5.67
C PHE A 96 11.88 -11.41 5.71
N LEU A 97 12.50 -11.28 6.88
CA LEU A 97 13.96 -11.13 7.00
C LEU A 97 14.67 -12.36 7.55
N THR A 98 13.97 -13.17 8.34
CA THR A 98 14.55 -14.36 8.96
C THR A 98 14.49 -15.57 8.03
N ASN A 99 15.45 -16.48 8.21
CA ASN A 99 15.56 -17.72 7.46
C ASN A 99 14.96 -18.92 8.22
N THR A 100 14.07 -18.69 9.18
CA THR A 100 13.37 -19.80 9.84
C THR A 100 12.39 -20.46 8.87
N THR A 101 12.06 -21.73 9.13
CA THR A 101 11.10 -22.50 8.34
C THR A 101 9.74 -21.81 8.30
N GLU A 102 9.29 -21.23 9.41
CA GLU A 102 8.02 -20.51 9.53
C GLU A 102 8.02 -19.25 8.64
N ALA A 103 9.07 -18.43 8.73
CA ALA A 103 9.17 -17.21 7.94
C ALA A 103 9.21 -17.51 6.43
N GLN A 104 9.93 -18.57 6.01
CA GLN A 104 9.91 -19.06 4.63
C GLN A 104 8.50 -19.49 4.21
N THR A 105 7.84 -20.29 5.03
CA THR A 105 6.47 -20.76 4.80
C THR A 105 5.49 -19.59 4.63
N TYR A 106 5.62 -18.54 5.46
CA TYR A 106 4.77 -17.35 5.35
C TYR A 106 5.00 -16.56 4.06
N ARG A 107 6.26 -16.40 3.64
CA ARG A 107 6.61 -15.75 2.36
C ARG A 107 6.08 -16.55 1.16
N GLU A 108 6.19 -17.87 1.21
CA GLU A 108 5.66 -18.76 0.16
C GLU A 108 4.13 -18.71 0.09
N ALA A 109 3.46 -18.76 1.24
CA ALA A 109 2.00 -18.65 1.32
C ALA A 109 1.51 -17.29 0.82
N LEU A 110 2.23 -16.20 1.13
CA LEU A 110 1.94 -14.87 0.62
C LEU A 110 2.12 -14.81 -0.90
N LEU A 111 3.23 -15.31 -1.44
CA LEU A 111 3.47 -15.36 -2.88
C LEU A 111 2.37 -16.15 -3.60
N SER A 112 2.01 -17.31 -3.06
CA SER A 112 0.95 -18.15 -3.62
C SER A 112 -0.39 -17.39 -3.63
N LEU A 113 -0.73 -16.68 -2.55
CA LEU A 113 -1.95 -15.87 -2.51
C LEU A 113 -1.92 -14.76 -3.57
N MET A 114 -0.80 -14.05 -3.71
CA MET A 114 -0.64 -12.98 -4.68
C MET A 114 -0.88 -13.46 -6.11
N VAL A 115 -0.29 -14.61 -6.46
CA VAL A 115 -0.43 -15.22 -7.79
C VAL A 115 -1.88 -15.65 -8.03
N ASP A 116 -2.47 -16.37 -7.08
CA ASP A 116 -3.83 -16.91 -7.26
C ASP A 116 -4.86 -15.78 -7.38
N ILE A 117 -4.74 -14.72 -6.59
CA ILE A 117 -5.63 -13.56 -6.67
C ILE A 117 -5.48 -12.84 -8.02
N ALA A 118 -4.25 -12.64 -8.50
CA ALA A 118 -4.01 -12.04 -9.81
C ALA A 118 -4.66 -12.87 -10.93
N VAL A 119 -4.50 -14.20 -10.90
CA VAL A 119 -5.06 -15.13 -11.89
C VAL A 119 -6.59 -15.20 -11.80
N MET A 120 -7.15 -15.22 -10.59
CA MET A 120 -8.59 -15.18 -10.35
C MET A 120 -9.25 -13.89 -10.85
N LEU A 121 -8.47 -12.80 -10.96
CA LEU A 121 -8.84 -11.51 -11.54
C LEU A 121 -8.54 -11.40 -13.04
N GLY A 122 -7.96 -12.44 -13.64
CA GLY A 122 -7.77 -12.58 -15.07
C GLY A 122 -6.32 -12.59 -15.55
N ALA A 123 -5.32 -12.40 -14.68
CA ALA A 123 -3.92 -12.42 -15.10
C ALA A 123 -3.51 -13.76 -15.73
N ASN A 124 -2.59 -13.72 -16.69
CA ASN A 124 -1.92 -14.92 -17.16
C ASN A 124 -1.07 -15.54 -16.03
N GLN A 125 -1.17 -16.86 -15.81
CA GLN A 125 -0.45 -17.58 -14.74
C GLN A 125 1.06 -17.30 -14.74
N ARG A 126 1.71 -17.35 -15.90
CA ARG A 126 3.17 -17.19 -16.01
C ARG A 126 3.58 -15.74 -15.72
N SER A 127 2.82 -14.79 -16.25
CA SER A 127 3.02 -13.35 -16.01
C SER A 127 2.80 -13.03 -14.53
N ALA A 128 1.72 -13.52 -13.93
CA ALA A 128 1.44 -13.40 -12.50
C ALA A 128 2.57 -13.97 -11.65
N GLN A 129 3.04 -15.19 -11.91
CA GLN A 129 4.14 -15.79 -11.14
C GLN A 129 5.40 -14.92 -11.16
N ALA A 130 5.79 -14.39 -12.31
CA ALA A 130 6.98 -13.55 -12.44
C ALA A 130 6.80 -12.21 -11.72
N GLN A 131 5.70 -11.50 -11.99
CA GLN A 131 5.46 -10.17 -11.44
C GLN A 131 5.20 -10.20 -9.92
N MET A 132 4.54 -11.23 -9.40
CA MET A 132 4.30 -11.39 -7.96
C MET A 132 5.59 -11.72 -7.19
N LYS A 133 6.53 -12.46 -7.80
CA LYS A 133 7.87 -12.65 -7.24
C LYS A 133 8.64 -11.33 -7.14
N ASP A 134 8.58 -10.50 -8.18
CA ASP A 134 9.25 -9.19 -8.17
C ASP A 134 8.72 -8.29 -7.05
N ILE A 135 7.39 -8.26 -6.82
CA ILE A 135 6.83 -7.43 -5.75
C ILE A 135 7.06 -8.01 -4.35
N LEU A 136 7.13 -9.35 -4.19
CA LEU A 136 7.54 -9.94 -2.91
C LEU A 136 9.02 -9.59 -2.60
N ALA A 137 9.91 -9.69 -3.59
CA ALA A 137 11.31 -9.28 -3.43
C ALA A 137 11.45 -7.79 -3.10
N PHE A 138 10.59 -6.95 -3.68
CA PHE A 138 10.51 -5.53 -3.32
C PHE A 138 10.00 -5.32 -1.88
N GLU A 139 8.98 -6.06 -1.44
CA GLU A 139 8.45 -5.95 -0.07
C GLU A 139 9.45 -6.43 0.99
N ILE A 140 10.29 -7.42 0.68
CA ILE A 140 11.43 -7.83 1.52
C ILE A 140 12.42 -6.66 1.69
N LYS A 141 12.80 -5.98 0.61
CA LYS A 141 13.67 -4.79 0.69
C LYS A 141 13.02 -3.64 1.46
N LEU A 142 11.70 -3.48 1.38
CA LEU A 142 10.97 -2.54 2.23
C LEU A 142 11.08 -2.92 3.71
N ALA A 143 10.94 -4.21 4.05
CA ALA A 143 11.09 -4.69 5.41
C ALA A 143 12.50 -4.40 5.96
N GLU A 144 13.56 -4.56 5.16
CA GLU A 144 14.95 -4.28 5.56
C GLU A 144 15.12 -2.84 6.05
N ILE A 145 14.53 -1.86 5.35
CA ILE A 145 14.68 -0.43 5.67
C ILE A 145 13.70 0.08 6.75
N MET A 146 12.69 -0.70 7.12
CA MET A 146 11.73 -0.32 8.16
C MET A 146 12.40 -0.26 9.54
N ILE A 147 11.96 0.70 10.36
CA ILE A 147 12.38 0.77 11.75
C ILE A 147 11.68 -0.38 12.51
N PRO A 148 12.44 -1.29 13.17
CA PRO A 148 11.89 -2.37 13.98
C PRO A 148 11.04 -1.84 15.14
N PHE A 149 10.06 -2.62 15.61
CA PHE A 149 9.09 -2.15 16.61
C PHE A 149 9.77 -1.70 17.92
N GLU A 150 10.73 -2.47 18.39
CA GLU A 150 11.54 -2.22 19.58
C GLU A 150 12.32 -0.90 19.53
N ASN A 151 12.66 -0.41 18.33
CA ASN A 151 13.42 0.83 18.15
C ASN A 151 12.52 2.07 18.00
N ARG A 152 11.20 1.90 18.08
CA ARG A 152 10.19 2.95 17.88
C ARG A 152 9.77 3.57 19.21
N THR A 153 10.69 4.28 19.85
CA THR A 153 10.46 5.01 21.10
C THR A 153 9.77 6.36 20.87
N SER A 154 9.06 6.89 21.88
CA SER A 154 8.37 8.19 21.78
C SER A 154 9.30 9.34 21.38
N GLU A 155 10.56 9.30 21.80
CA GLU A 155 11.57 10.30 21.45
C GLU A 155 11.98 10.21 19.98
N ASN A 156 12.34 9.01 19.49
CA ASN A 156 12.81 8.81 18.12
C ASN A 156 11.73 9.04 17.06
N LEU A 157 10.46 8.88 17.43
CA LEU A 157 9.32 9.09 16.53
C LEU A 157 8.85 10.56 16.50
N TYR A 158 9.35 11.42 17.38
CA TYR A 158 8.96 12.83 17.41
C TYR A 158 9.95 13.71 16.63
N ASN A 159 9.81 13.74 15.32
CA ASN A 159 10.60 14.66 14.48
C ASN A 159 9.66 15.66 13.83
N LYS A 160 9.60 16.88 14.38
CA LYS A 160 8.71 17.94 13.88
C LYS A 160 9.39 18.71 12.74
N TYR A 161 8.72 18.78 11.61
CA TYR A 161 9.17 19.49 10.41
C TYR A 161 8.07 20.45 9.93
N SER A 162 8.46 21.55 9.30
CA SER A 162 7.60 22.14 8.28
C SER A 162 7.66 21.29 7.01
N LEU A 163 6.60 21.28 6.20
CA LEU A 163 6.63 20.63 4.89
C LEU A 163 7.77 21.18 4.00
N TYR A 164 8.10 22.46 4.13
CA TYR A 164 9.28 23.08 3.50
C TYR A 164 10.58 22.38 3.90
N ARG A 165 10.82 22.19 5.20
CA ARG A 165 12.04 21.53 5.70
C ARG A 165 12.07 20.06 5.31
N LEU A 166 10.93 19.38 5.34
CA LEU A 166 10.81 17.99 4.90
C LEU A 166 11.18 17.86 3.40
N GLN A 167 10.63 18.72 2.55
CA GLN A 167 10.95 18.76 1.12
C GLN A 167 12.44 18.99 0.86
N LYS A 168 13.11 19.85 1.62
CA LYS A 168 14.57 20.03 1.53
C LYS A 168 15.37 18.81 1.98
N THR A 169 14.84 18.04 2.93
CA THR A 169 15.54 16.90 3.53
C THR A 169 15.36 15.62 2.70
N ILE A 170 14.23 15.49 2.01
CA ILE A 170 13.82 14.36 1.17
C ILE A 170 13.17 14.93 -0.11
N PRO A 171 13.99 15.42 -1.07
CA PRO A 171 13.49 16.16 -2.23
C PRO A 171 12.84 15.28 -3.31
N GLU A 172 13.03 13.96 -3.26
CA GLU A 172 12.58 13.00 -4.29
C GLU A 172 11.06 12.85 -4.37
N PHE A 173 10.32 13.39 -3.39
CA PHE A 173 8.87 13.25 -3.28
C PHE A 173 8.20 14.59 -3.01
N ASN A 174 7.09 14.86 -3.67
CA ASN A 174 6.32 16.08 -3.43
C ASN A 174 5.38 15.90 -2.23
N TRP A 175 5.89 16.25 -1.05
CA TRP A 175 5.18 16.04 0.21
C TRP A 175 3.91 16.87 0.34
N LEU A 176 3.93 18.12 -0.12
CA LEU A 176 2.75 19.00 -0.05
C LEU A 176 1.61 18.45 -0.90
N GLU A 177 1.90 18.08 -2.15
CA GLU A 177 0.90 17.50 -3.05
C GLU A 177 0.37 16.16 -2.51
N PHE A 178 1.23 15.32 -1.94
CA PHE A 178 0.79 14.06 -1.33
C PHE A 178 -0.17 14.29 -0.16
N VAL A 179 0.16 15.21 0.74
CA VAL A 179 -0.70 15.56 1.88
C VAL A 179 -2.05 16.10 1.40
N LYS A 180 -2.05 17.00 0.41
CA LYS A 180 -3.29 17.55 -0.17
C LYS A 180 -4.15 16.49 -0.86
N ALA A 181 -3.52 15.57 -1.57
CA ALA A 181 -4.22 14.48 -2.26
C ALA A 181 -4.83 13.48 -1.27
N VAL A 182 -4.13 13.14 -0.18
CA VAL A 182 -4.63 12.20 0.83
C VAL A 182 -5.74 12.79 1.70
N ILE A 183 -5.61 14.05 2.09
CA ILE A 183 -6.65 14.75 2.88
C ILE A 183 -7.89 15.04 2.01
N ASP A 184 -7.73 14.95 0.69
CA ASP A 184 -8.75 15.28 -0.29
C ASP A 184 -9.29 16.70 -0.07
N THR A 185 -8.42 17.69 -0.29
CA THR A 185 -8.79 19.12 -0.16
C THR A 185 -9.93 19.56 -1.09
N SER A 186 -10.40 18.70 -2.00
CA SER A 186 -11.63 18.94 -2.75
C SER A 186 -12.87 18.87 -1.86
N LEU A 187 -12.86 18.00 -0.84
CA LEU A 187 -13.92 17.86 0.17
C LEU A 187 -13.84 18.92 1.27
N TYR A 188 -12.66 19.54 1.45
CA TYR A 188 -12.36 20.52 2.50
C TYR A 188 -11.71 21.78 1.89
N PRO A 189 -12.51 22.67 1.26
CA PRO A 189 -11.98 23.84 0.55
C PRO A 189 -11.11 24.77 1.39
N GLU A 190 -11.37 24.87 2.70
CA GLU A 190 -10.57 25.61 3.67
C GLU A 190 -9.12 25.12 3.75
N LEU A 191 -8.88 23.83 3.47
CA LEU A 191 -7.55 23.22 3.46
C LEU A 191 -6.78 23.47 2.15
N LYS A 192 -7.40 24.07 1.13
CA LYS A 192 -6.68 24.50 -0.10
C LYS A 192 -5.59 25.53 0.20
N SER A 193 -5.77 26.29 1.28
CA SER A 193 -4.78 27.26 1.79
C SER A 193 -3.54 26.62 2.40
N MET A 194 -3.50 25.29 2.57
CA MET A 194 -2.33 24.58 3.07
C MET A 194 -1.11 24.87 2.21
N SER A 195 -0.04 25.27 2.87
CA SER A 195 1.21 25.67 2.25
C SER A 195 2.39 24.88 2.82
N THR A 196 3.59 25.16 2.31
CA THR A 196 4.82 24.53 2.80
C THR A 196 5.17 24.90 4.26
N SER A 197 4.47 25.85 4.88
CA SER A 197 4.67 26.19 6.31
C SER A 197 4.02 25.18 7.27
N GLU A 198 3.11 24.34 6.77
CA GLU A 198 2.36 23.35 7.57
C GLU A 198 3.31 22.46 8.38
N GLN A 199 2.96 22.23 9.65
CA GLN A 199 3.79 21.46 10.56
C GLN A 199 3.35 19.99 10.56
N VAL A 200 4.32 19.10 10.43
CA VAL A 200 4.09 17.64 10.45
C VAL A 200 5.05 16.96 11.40
N ILE A 201 4.63 15.82 11.96
CA ILE A 201 5.53 14.92 12.68
C ILE A 201 5.92 13.79 11.73
N VAL A 202 7.21 13.68 11.46
CA VAL A 202 7.81 12.62 10.65
C VAL A 202 8.33 11.55 11.60
N ARG A 203 7.61 10.42 11.68
CA ARG A 203 7.92 9.34 12.61
C ARG A 203 9.10 8.49 12.17
N ALA A 204 9.35 8.41 10.86
CA ALA A 204 10.39 7.54 10.30
C ALA A 204 11.23 8.26 9.22
N PRO A 205 11.98 9.33 9.56
CA PRO A 205 12.71 10.13 8.57
C PRO A 205 13.80 9.35 7.83
N LYS A 206 14.51 8.43 8.53
CA LYS A 206 15.52 7.56 7.89
C LYS A 206 14.87 6.60 6.89
N TYR A 207 13.80 5.93 7.32
CA TYR A 207 13.01 5.06 6.45
C TYR A 207 12.59 5.77 5.16
N PHE A 208 12.09 7.01 5.24
CA PHE A 208 11.68 7.75 4.04
C PHE A 208 12.84 8.05 3.09
N LYS A 209 14.03 8.41 3.60
CA LYS A 209 15.22 8.59 2.74
C LYS A 209 15.59 7.31 2.02
N ASP A 210 15.59 6.18 2.73
CA ASP A 210 15.98 4.89 2.15
C ASP A 210 14.88 4.33 1.23
N LEU A 211 13.61 4.62 1.52
CA LEU A 211 12.45 4.31 0.68
C LEU A 211 12.58 4.96 -0.70
N PHE A 212 12.84 6.26 -0.78
CA PHE A 212 12.92 6.92 -2.10
C PHE A 212 14.15 6.50 -2.92
N LYS A 213 15.26 6.13 -2.26
CA LYS A 213 16.39 5.48 -2.94
C LYS A 213 16.00 4.10 -3.49
N LEU A 214 15.30 3.29 -2.69
CA LEU A 214 14.81 1.98 -3.12
C LEU A 214 13.81 2.10 -4.28
N LEU A 215 12.89 3.06 -4.22
CA LEU A 215 11.94 3.34 -5.30
C LEU A 215 12.64 3.75 -6.59
N ASN A 216 13.66 4.62 -6.51
CA ASN A 216 14.43 5.06 -7.68
C ASN A 216 15.24 3.94 -8.35
N SER A 217 15.61 2.90 -7.59
CA SER A 217 16.34 1.73 -8.10
C SER A 217 15.42 0.55 -8.48
N THR A 218 14.12 0.68 -8.25
CA THR A 218 13.13 -0.36 -8.57
C THR A 218 12.37 0.00 -9.84
N LYS A 219 12.11 -1.01 -10.70
CA LYS A 219 11.29 -0.82 -11.90
C LYS A 219 9.93 -0.24 -11.52
N LYS A 220 9.47 0.82 -12.20
CA LYS A 220 8.18 1.47 -11.91
C LYS A 220 7.01 0.49 -11.97
N ARG A 221 7.05 -0.47 -12.90
CA ARG A 221 6.05 -1.54 -13.00
C ARG A 221 5.94 -2.38 -11.73
N THR A 222 7.07 -2.73 -11.11
CA THR A 222 7.11 -3.46 -9.83
C THR A 222 6.48 -2.62 -8.73
N VAL A 223 6.83 -1.33 -8.64
CA VAL A 223 6.24 -0.40 -7.67
C VAL A 223 4.73 -0.26 -7.87
N ALA A 224 4.26 -0.10 -9.11
CA ALA A 224 2.84 -0.02 -9.45
C ALA A 224 2.08 -1.30 -9.06
N ASN A 225 2.62 -2.47 -9.42
CA ASN A 225 2.06 -3.75 -9.00
C ASN A 225 1.96 -3.88 -7.48
N TYR A 226 2.99 -3.44 -6.75
CA TYR A 226 2.98 -3.49 -5.28
C TYR A 226 1.91 -2.58 -4.69
N VAL A 227 1.82 -1.32 -5.14
CA VAL A 227 0.82 -0.36 -4.65
C VAL A 227 -0.60 -0.88 -4.87
N VAL A 228 -0.89 -1.39 -6.06
CA VAL A 228 -2.21 -1.93 -6.39
C VAL A 228 -2.48 -3.23 -5.65
N TRP A 229 -1.49 -4.12 -5.51
CA TRP A 229 -1.60 -5.32 -4.68
C TRP A 229 -2.05 -4.98 -3.26
N ARG A 230 -1.49 -3.94 -2.63
CA ARG A 230 -1.90 -3.55 -1.27
C ARG A 230 -3.36 -3.09 -1.18
N ALA A 231 -3.89 -2.50 -2.25
CA ALA A 231 -5.31 -2.16 -2.36
C ALA A 231 -6.18 -3.41 -2.54
N VAL A 232 -5.81 -4.28 -3.48
CA VAL A 232 -6.49 -5.56 -3.76
C VAL A 232 -6.54 -6.43 -2.51
N PHE A 233 -5.41 -6.62 -1.84
CA PHE A 233 -5.28 -7.40 -0.62
C PHE A 233 -6.27 -6.97 0.47
N SER A 234 -6.52 -5.66 0.59
CA SER A 234 -7.47 -5.11 1.57
C SER A 234 -8.94 -5.38 1.26
N ARG A 235 -9.27 -5.78 0.03
CA ARG A 235 -10.63 -6.05 -0.44
C ARG A 235 -10.95 -7.53 -0.60
N ILE A 236 -9.96 -8.44 -0.55
CA ILE A 236 -10.16 -9.87 -0.85
C ILE A 236 -11.34 -10.45 -0.05
N THR A 237 -11.44 -10.13 1.24
CA THR A 237 -12.49 -10.64 2.14
C THR A 237 -13.88 -10.02 1.91
N THR A 238 -14.00 -9.06 1.00
CA THR A 238 -15.25 -8.38 0.63
C THR A 238 -15.71 -8.71 -0.80
N LEU A 239 -15.05 -9.67 -1.46
CA LEU A 239 -15.46 -10.24 -2.75
C LEU A 239 -16.27 -11.53 -2.53
N SER A 240 -16.59 -12.25 -3.61
CA SER A 240 -17.25 -13.56 -3.52
C SER A 240 -16.46 -14.59 -2.71
N ARG A 241 -17.14 -15.67 -2.33
CA ARG A 241 -16.60 -16.73 -1.48
C ARG A 241 -15.33 -17.37 -2.00
N ARG A 242 -15.12 -17.49 -3.31
CA ARG A 242 -13.88 -18.06 -3.86
C ARG A 242 -12.64 -17.25 -3.44
N PHE A 243 -12.75 -15.92 -3.39
CA PHE A 243 -11.68 -15.04 -2.93
C PHE A 243 -11.50 -15.13 -1.42
N LEU A 244 -12.61 -15.10 -0.67
CA LEU A 244 -12.58 -15.24 0.79
C LEU A 244 -11.93 -16.56 1.22
N TYR A 245 -12.33 -17.69 0.63
CA TYR A 245 -11.77 -19.01 0.95
C TYR A 245 -10.28 -19.06 0.66
N ARG A 246 -9.87 -18.52 -0.49
CA ARG A 246 -8.46 -18.45 -0.82
C ARG A 246 -7.65 -17.62 0.18
N TYR A 247 -8.22 -16.51 0.67
CA TYR A 247 -7.62 -15.72 1.75
C TYR A 247 -7.58 -16.48 3.08
N LEU A 248 -8.65 -17.21 3.45
CA LEU A 248 -8.70 -17.98 4.68
C LEU A 248 -7.67 -19.10 4.71
N ASP A 249 -7.41 -19.75 3.58
CA ASP A 249 -6.36 -20.77 3.47
C ASP A 249 -4.96 -20.16 3.72
N PHE A 250 -4.70 -18.96 3.19
CA PHE A 250 -3.50 -18.19 3.52
C PHE A 250 -3.46 -17.79 5.00
N ALA A 251 -4.58 -17.29 5.54
CA ALA A 251 -4.66 -16.81 6.91
C ALA A 251 -4.39 -17.93 7.91
N ARG A 252 -4.88 -19.15 7.66
CA ARG A 252 -4.61 -20.33 8.50
C ARG A 252 -3.12 -20.57 8.66
N VAL A 253 -2.35 -20.49 7.57
CA VAL A 253 -0.88 -20.63 7.63
C VAL A 253 -0.27 -19.55 8.52
N ASN A 254 -0.68 -18.29 8.36
CA ASN A 254 -0.12 -17.15 9.10
C ASN A 254 -0.58 -17.04 10.58
N THR A 255 -1.65 -17.73 10.96
CA THR A 255 -2.21 -17.71 12.34
C THR A 255 -1.71 -18.84 13.24
N LEU A 256 -0.95 -19.82 12.74
CA LEU A 256 -0.40 -20.94 13.51
C LEU A 256 0.80 -20.55 14.41
N ARG A 257 0.78 -19.33 14.97
CA ARG A 257 1.80 -18.83 15.90
C ARG A 257 1.63 -19.37 17.30
#